data_AF-A0A2J0LVG4-F1
#
_entry.id   AF-A0A2J0LVG4-F1
#
_cell.length_a   1.000
_cell.length_b   1.000
_cell.length_c   1.000
_cell.angle_alpha   90.00
_cell.angle_beta   90.00
_cell.angle_gamma   90.00
#
_symmetry.space_group_name_H-M   'P 1'
#
loop_
_entity.id
_entity.type
_entity.pdbx_description
1 polymer ?
#
loop_
_entity_poly.entity_id
_entity_poly.type
_entity_poly.pdbx_seq_one_letter_code
_entity_poly.pdbx_strand_id
1 'polypeptide(L)'
;MQIHCFISMPISQVPERIWLKKYLEYVNDCGEVSFHSSELKPFDSYFEEDFFNFIRSCSDSGYKIQNQVVSCGFKIDFVINNMKSGRRIAIECDGPTHFQNEIDEAYGVYIENDEERQRILESAGWKFYRIKYSDWINSKFDRNSVAADIANLLK
;
A
#
# COMPACT_ATOMS: atom_id res chain seq x y z
N MET A 1 15.67 -4.51 8.53
CA MET A 1 15.79 -3.91 9.88
C MET A 1 14.89 -4.71 10.79
N GLN A 2 15.43 -5.30 11.85
CA GLN A 2 14.69 -6.10 12.82
C GLN A 2 14.54 -5.26 14.09
N ILE A 3 13.31 -5.10 14.57
CA ILE A 3 13.03 -4.37 15.81
C ILE A 3 12.76 -5.43 16.88
N HIS A 4 13.56 -5.40 17.94
CA HIS A 4 13.33 -6.24 19.12
C HIS A 4 12.79 -5.36 20.25
N CYS A 5 11.54 -5.59 20.65
CA CYS A 5 10.94 -4.92 21.79
C CYS A 5 11.11 -5.79 23.05
N PHE A 6 11.73 -5.23 24.08
CA PHE A 6 11.77 -5.84 25.41
C PHE A 6 10.85 -5.04 26.34
N ILE A 7 9.85 -5.70 26.90
CA ILE A 7 8.90 -5.12 27.85
C ILE A 7 9.00 -5.83 29.19
N SER A 8 8.96 -5.07 30.29
CA SER A 8 9.02 -5.60 31.66
C SER A 8 7.67 -6.13 32.17
N MET A 9 6.63 -6.07 31.34
CA MET A 9 5.25 -6.41 31.71
C MET A 9 4.52 -7.00 30.50
N PRO A 10 3.63 -8.00 30.65
CA PRO A 10 2.81 -8.54 29.56
C PRO A 10 1.93 -7.48 28.89
N ILE A 11 1.71 -7.59 27.58
CA ILE A 11 0.87 -6.65 26.79
C ILE A 11 -0.54 -6.53 27.40
N SER A 12 -1.11 -7.63 27.89
CA SER A 12 -2.44 -7.66 28.54
C SER A 12 -2.54 -6.80 29.80
N GLN A 13 -1.41 -6.52 30.46
CA GLN A 13 -1.33 -5.70 31.68
C GLN A 13 -0.97 -4.24 31.39
N VAL A 14 -0.65 -3.88 30.14
CA VAL A 14 -0.41 -2.49 29.74
C VAL A 14 -1.72 -1.71 29.87
N PRO A 15 -1.70 -0.49 30.46
CA PRO A 15 -2.91 0.31 30.60
C PRO A 15 -3.60 0.60 29.26
N GLU A 16 -4.90 0.32 29.23
CA GLU A 16 -5.83 0.78 28.20
C GLU A 16 -5.72 2.31 28.11
N ARG A 17 -5.54 2.86 26.89
CA ARG A 17 -5.37 4.31 26.56
C ARG A 17 -3.93 4.83 26.42
N ILE A 18 -2.90 4.01 26.62
CA ILE A 18 -1.54 4.39 26.22
C ILE A 18 -1.31 3.92 24.78
N TRP A 19 -0.81 4.80 23.92
CA TRP A 19 -0.47 4.48 22.52
C TRP A 19 0.47 3.28 22.39
N LEU A 20 1.31 3.07 23.41
CA LEU A 20 2.22 1.93 23.53
C LEU A 20 1.48 0.58 23.54
N LYS A 21 0.31 0.46 24.17
CA LYS A 21 -0.45 -0.81 24.18
C LYS A 21 -0.88 -1.17 22.76
N LYS A 22 -1.52 -0.23 22.07
CA LYS A 22 -1.95 -0.39 20.67
C LYS A 22 -0.78 -0.74 19.75
N TYR A 23 0.37 -0.09 19.96
CA TYR A 23 1.58 -0.39 19.20
C TYR A 23 2.11 -1.80 19.48
N LEU A 24 2.15 -2.23 20.74
CA LEU A 24 2.63 -3.57 21.11
C LEU A 24 1.68 -4.67 20.62
N GLU A 25 0.36 -4.45 20.67
CA GLU A 25 -0.63 -5.36 20.09
C GLU A 25 -0.44 -5.46 18.57
N TYR A 26 -0.28 -4.34 17.87
CA TYR A 26 0.05 -4.33 16.45
C TYR A 26 1.36 -5.08 16.14
N VAL A 27 2.42 -4.87 16.91
CA VAL A 27 3.69 -5.60 16.71
C VAL A 27 3.53 -7.09 16.99
N ASN A 28 2.74 -7.47 17.99
CA ASN A 28 2.47 -8.87 18.29
C ASN A 28 1.67 -9.56 17.17
N ASP A 29 0.66 -8.88 16.65
CA ASP A 29 -0.29 -9.47 15.69
C ASP A 29 0.17 -9.31 14.24
N CYS A 30 0.96 -8.28 13.93
CA CYS A 30 1.36 -7.89 12.58
C CYS A 30 2.87 -7.63 12.41
N GLY A 31 3.68 -7.80 13.47
CA GLY A 31 5.11 -7.46 13.45
C GLY A 31 5.98 -8.46 12.69
N GLU A 32 5.50 -9.68 12.46
CA GLU A 32 6.10 -10.57 11.47
C GLU A 32 5.69 -10.13 10.08
N VAL A 33 6.52 -9.28 9.46
CA VAL A 33 6.26 -8.93 8.07
C VAL A 33 6.81 -10.01 7.16
N SER A 34 5.93 -10.93 6.75
CA SER A 34 6.20 -11.87 5.67
C SER A 34 6.24 -11.14 4.32
N PHE A 35 7.27 -10.32 4.08
CA PHE A 35 7.48 -9.62 2.80
C PHE A 35 7.88 -10.56 1.64
N HIS A 36 7.78 -11.88 1.85
CA HIS A 36 8.34 -12.89 0.97
C HIS A 36 7.32 -13.71 0.18
N SER A 37 6.03 -13.36 0.23
CA SER A 37 5.13 -13.80 -0.84
C SER A 37 5.52 -13.06 -2.12
N SER A 38 5.96 -13.84 -3.12
CA SER A 38 6.12 -13.37 -4.50
C SER A 38 4.83 -13.61 -5.31
N GLU A 39 3.79 -14.14 -4.67
CA GLU A 39 2.52 -14.44 -5.32
C GLU A 39 1.68 -13.17 -5.40
N LEU A 40 1.16 -12.91 -6.60
CA LEU A 40 0.17 -11.87 -6.81
C LEU A 40 -1.15 -12.32 -6.20
N LYS A 41 -1.76 -11.44 -5.42
CA LYS A 41 -3.13 -11.59 -4.95
C LYS A 41 -4.10 -11.24 -6.10
N PRO A 42 -5.38 -11.61 -6.02
CA PRO A 42 -6.38 -11.07 -6.93
C PRO A 42 -6.35 -9.53 -6.91
N PHE A 43 -6.40 -8.90 -8.08
CA PHE A 43 -6.60 -7.45 -8.21
C PHE A 43 -8.02 -7.10 -7.77
N ASP A 44 -8.28 -5.86 -7.36
CA ASP A 44 -9.63 -5.39 -7.01
C ASP A 44 -10.37 -4.74 -8.19
N SER A 45 -9.66 -4.49 -9.31
CA SER A 45 -10.23 -3.91 -10.51
C SER A 45 -9.39 -4.17 -11.77
N TYR A 46 -10.00 -4.00 -12.96
CA TYR A 46 -9.27 -3.97 -14.23
C TYR A 46 -8.23 -2.85 -14.31
N PHE A 47 -8.46 -1.74 -13.60
CA PHE A 47 -7.51 -0.64 -13.54
C PHE A 47 -6.20 -1.08 -12.86
N GLU A 48 -6.30 -1.75 -11.72
CA GLU A 48 -5.13 -2.29 -11.03
C GLU A 48 -4.36 -3.31 -11.88
N GLU A 49 -5.09 -4.21 -12.56
CA GLU A 49 -4.48 -5.21 -13.43
C GLU A 49 -3.73 -4.56 -14.61
N ASP A 50 -4.35 -3.57 -15.27
CA ASP A 50 -3.74 -2.84 -16.39
C ASP A 50 -2.52 -2.02 -15.92
N PHE A 51 -2.63 -1.34 -14.76
CA PHE A 51 -1.50 -0.65 -14.13
C PHE A 51 -0.34 -1.59 -13.83
N PHE A 52 -0.61 -2.75 -13.23
CA PHE A 52 0.40 -3.75 -12.91
C PHE A 52 1.14 -4.21 -14.17
N ASN A 53 0.40 -4.55 -15.23
CA ASN A 53 0.97 -4.98 -16.50
C ASN A 53 1.81 -3.88 -17.15
N PHE A 54 1.32 -2.64 -17.13
CA PHE A 54 2.05 -1.47 -17.63
C PHE A 54 3.37 -1.26 -16.89
N ILE A 55 3.35 -1.12 -15.56
CA ILE A 55 4.56 -0.87 -14.77
C ILE A 55 5.53 -2.03 -14.89
N ARG A 56 5.05 -3.27 -14.89
CA ARG A 56 5.90 -4.45 -15.12
C ARG A 56 6.61 -4.39 -16.47
N SER A 57 5.94 -3.91 -17.52
CA SER A 57 6.55 -3.74 -18.85
C SER A 57 7.60 -2.63 -18.92
N CYS A 58 7.47 -1.60 -18.08
CA CYS A 58 8.41 -0.46 -18.01
C CYS A 58 9.55 -0.67 -16.99
N SER A 59 9.46 -1.71 -16.15
CA SER A 59 10.36 -1.94 -15.03
C SER A 59 11.51 -2.87 -15.41
N ASP A 60 12.72 -2.50 -15.01
CA ASP A 60 13.87 -3.41 -15.04
C ASP A 60 13.77 -4.49 -13.96
N SER A 61 14.60 -5.53 -14.07
CA SER A 61 14.69 -6.65 -13.11
C SER A 61 15.07 -6.26 -11.67
N GLY A 62 15.39 -4.99 -11.41
CA GLY A 62 15.68 -4.44 -10.09
C GLY A 62 14.46 -4.03 -9.28
N TYR A 63 13.27 -3.95 -9.89
CA TYR A 63 12.03 -3.60 -9.19
C TYR A 63 11.21 -4.84 -8.83
N LYS A 64 10.73 -4.90 -7.59
CA LYS A 64 9.75 -5.87 -7.12
C LYS A 64 8.42 -5.18 -6.90
N ILE A 65 7.37 -5.66 -7.54
CA ILE A 65 6.01 -5.14 -7.42
C ILE A 65 5.19 -6.16 -6.63
N GLN A 66 4.51 -5.72 -5.58
CA GLN A 66 3.62 -6.55 -4.77
C GLN A 66 2.25 -5.86 -4.72
N ASN A 67 1.16 -6.60 -4.93
CA ASN A 67 -0.18 -6.05 -4.83
C ASN A 67 -0.85 -6.41 -3.50
N GLN A 68 -1.81 -5.58 -3.11
CA GLN A 68 -2.70 -5.78 -1.98
C GLN A 68 -1.93 -6.04 -0.67
N VAL A 69 -0.98 -5.16 -0.39
CA VAL A 69 -0.06 -5.25 0.76
C VAL A 69 -0.75 -4.72 2.01
N VAL A 70 -0.64 -5.45 3.12
CA VAL A 70 -1.19 -5.01 4.41
C VAL A 70 -0.10 -4.32 5.21
N SER A 71 -0.39 -3.13 5.76
CA SER A 71 0.48 -2.38 6.65
C SER A 71 -0.35 -1.56 7.63
N CYS A 72 0.05 -1.50 8.91
CA CYS A 72 -0.66 -0.75 9.95
C CYS A 72 -2.15 -1.11 10.09
N GLY A 73 -2.54 -2.35 9.75
CA GLY A 73 -3.93 -2.80 9.73
C GLY A 73 -4.73 -2.36 8.50
N PHE A 74 -4.10 -1.68 7.55
CA PHE A 74 -4.70 -1.15 6.33
C PHE A 74 -4.14 -1.83 5.07
N LYS A 75 -4.92 -1.80 3.98
CA LYS A 75 -4.53 -2.30 2.66
C LYS A 75 -3.88 -1.16 1.84
N ILE A 76 -2.86 -1.51 1.07
CA ILE A 76 -2.22 -0.68 0.04
C ILE A 76 -2.32 -1.45 -1.27
N ASP A 77 -2.80 -0.82 -2.33
CA ASP A 77 -3.04 -1.50 -3.62
C ASP A 77 -1.75 -2.09 -4.18
N PHE A 78 -0.66 -1.32 -4.18
CA PHE A 78 0.66 -1.83 -4.54
C PHE A 78 1.80 -1.26 -3.70
N VAL A 79 2.84 -2.07 -3.55
CA VAL A 79 4.16 -1.62 -3.11
C VAL A 79 5.17 -1.93 -4.20
N ILE A 80 5.89 -0.90 -4.63
CA ILE A 80 7.02 -1.04 -5.56
C ILE A 80 8.31 -0.84 -4.77
N ASN A 81 9.19 -1.83 -4.82
CA ASN A 81 10.47 -1.84 -4.12
C ASN A 81 11.63 -1.90 -5.13
N ASN A 82 12.58 -0.98 -4.99
CA ASN A 82 13.87 -1.04 -5.66
C ASN A 82 14.82 -1.91 -4.83
N MET A 83 15.05 -3.14 -5.30
CA MET A 83 15.87 -4.12 -4.59
C MET A 83 17.34 -3.70 -4.46
N LYS A 84 17.82 -2.76 -5.28
CA LYS A 84 19.20 -2.24 -5.21
C LYS A 84 19.35 -1.15 -4.15
N SER A 85 18.41 -0.20 -4.07
CA SER A 85 18.48 0.91 -3.12
C SER A 85 17.76 0.63 -1.80
N GLY A 86 16.89 -0.40 -1.76
CA GLY A 86 15.99 -0.68 -0.65
C GLY A 86 14.84 0.32 -0.49
N ARG A 87 14.72 1.29 -1.42
CA ARG A 87 13.62 2.28 -1.42
C ARG A 87 12.33 1.62 -1.87
N ARG A 88 11.22 2.03 -1.24
CA ARG A 88 9.89 1.54 -1.55
C ARG A 88 8.87 2.67 -1.50
N ILE A 89 7.84 2.55 -2.32
CA ILE A 89 6.69 3.45 -2.32
C ILE A 89 5.40 2.66 -2.31
N ALA A 90 4.38 3.24 -1.69
CA ALA A 90 3.00 2.79 -1.79
C ALA A 90 2.37 3.43 -3.03
N ILE A 91 1.67 2.64 -3.83
CA ILE A 91 0.87 3.11 -4.95
C ILE A 91 -0.59 2.84 -4.65
N GLU A 92 -1.45 3.82 -4.92
CA GLU A 92 -2.90 3.65 -4.89
C GLU A 92 -3.46 3.91 -6.29
N CYS A 93 -4.30 2.99 -6.75
CA CYS A 93 -5.08 3.09 -7.96
C CYS A 93 -6.46 3.66 -7.61
N ASP A 94 -6.51 4.98 -7.38
CA ASP A 94 -7.72 5.69 -6.93
C ASP A 94 -8.79 5.67 -8.01
N GLY A 95 -9.72 4.73 -7.87
CA GLY A 95 -10.73 4.47 -8.87
C GLY A 95 -11.84 3.59 -8.32
N PRO A 96 -12.88 3.39 -9.14
CA PRO A 96 -13.90 2.43 -8.80
C PRO A 96 -13.31 1.02 -8.67
N THR A 97 -13.54 0.38 -7.53
CA THR A 97 -13.38 -1.06 -7.27
C THR A 97 -14.42 -1.83 -8.09
N HIS A 98 -14.18 -1.91 -9.40
CA HIS A 98 -15.07 -2.64 -10.28
C HIS A 98 -14.93 -4.16 -10.05
N PHE A 99 -15.73 -4.71 -9.14
CA PHE A 99 -16.15 -6.10 -9.19
C PHE A 99 -17.67 -6.27 -9.13
N GLN A 100 -18.23 -6.73 -10.25
CA GLN A 100 -19.52 -7.42 -10.54
C GLN A 100 -20.85 -6.99 -9.88
N ASN A 101 -20.87 -6.30 -8.74
CA ASN A 101 -22.07 -5.89 -8.01
C ASN A 101 -21.93 -4.43 -7.53
N GLU A 102 -22.53 -3.52 -8.29
CA GLU A 102 -22.39 -2.05 -8.28
C GLU A 102 -22.89 -1.28 -7.03
N ILE A 103 -23.02 -1.90 -5.85
CA ILE A 103 -23.82 -1.27 -4.76
C ILE A 103 -22.98 -0.61 -3.65
N ASP A 104 -21.74 -1.06 -3.41
CA ASP A 104 -20.99 -0.59 -2.23
C ASP A 104 -20.22 0.73 -2.45
N GLU A 105 -20.05 1.16 -3.70
CA GLU A 105 -19.33 2.38 -4.06
C GLU A 105 -20.21 3.64 -4.06
N ALA A 106 -21.53 3.47 -4.14
CA ALA A 106 -22.51 4.56 -4.21
C ALA A 106 -22.76 5.25 -2.86
N TYR A 107 -22.39 4.62 -1.75
CA TYR A 107 -22.46 5.21 -0.41
C TYR A 107 -21.04 5.50 0.05
N GLY A 108 -20.55 6.73 -0.17
CA GLY A 108 -19.20 7.23 0.19
C GLY A 108 -18.81 7.12 1.67
N VAL A 109 -18.82 5.91 2.22
CA VAL A 109 -18.56 5.52 3.60
C VAL A 109 -17.05 5.42 3.88
N TYR A 110 -16.20 5.52 2.85
CA TYR A 110 -14.75 5.37 2.99
C TYR A 110 -13.99 6.70 3.27
N ILE A 111 -14.62 7.86 3.08
CA ILE A 111 -13.89 9.14 2.96
C ILE A 111 -13.28 9.64 4.30
N GLU A 112 -13.93 9.41 5.45
CA GLU A 112 -13.38 9.88 6.73
C GLU A 112 -12.20 9.02 7.22
N ASN A 113 -12.27 7.70 6.98
CA ASN A 113 -11.18 6.78 7.33
C ASN A 113 -10.00 6.87 6.35
N ASP A 114 -10.20 7.37 5.13
CA ASP A 114 -9.16 7.47 4.11
C ASP A 114 -8.05 8.45 4.50
N GLU A 115 -8.41 9.62 5.03
CA GLU A 115 -7.41 10.59 5.49
C GLU A 115 -6.64 10.08 6.71
N GLU A 116 -7.34 9.49 7.68
CA GLU A 116 -6.70 8.93 8.87
C GLU A 116 -5.80 7.74 8.50
N ARG A 117 -6.28 6.82 7.64
CA ARG A 117 -5.49 5.73 7.07
C ARG A 117 -4.21 6.27 6.44
N GLN A 118 -4.33 7.25 5.55
CA GLN A 118 -3.16 7.80 4.86
C GLN A 118 -2.18 8.42 5.86
N ARG A 119 -2.66 9.22 6.82
CA ARG A 119 -1.80 9.80 7.86
C ARG A 119 -1.07 8.75 8.69
N ILE A 120 -1.74 7.66 9.06
CA ILE A 120 -1.13 6.55 9.79
C ILE A 120 -0.03 5.88 8.94
N LEU A 121 -0.31 5.59 7.67
CA LEU A 121 0.64 4.93 6.78
C LEU A 121 1.84 5.84 6.46
N GLU A 122 1.62 7.14 6.23
CA GLU A 122 2.69 8.12 6.06
C GLU A 122 3.53 8.27 7.34
N SER A 123 2.90 8.26 8.52
CA SER A 123 3.62 8.26 9.80
C SER A 123 4.45 6.99 10.00
N ALA A 124 4.03 5.87 9.41
CA ALA A 124 4.80 4.62 9.36
C ALA A 124 5.92 4.64 8.30
N GLY A 125 6.09 5.75 7.58
CA GLY A 125 7.15 5.96 6.60
C GLY A 125 6.79 5.56 5.18
N TRP A 126 5.52 5.30 4.88
CA TRP A 126 5.09 5.11 3.49
C TRP A 126 5.09 6.43 2.74
N LYS A 127 5.61 6.39 1.51
CA LYS A 127 5.48 7.48 0.54
C LYS A 127 4.48 7.05 -0.52
N PHE A 128 3.39 7.80 -0.64
CA PHE A 128 2.32 7.50 -1.59
C PHE A 128 2.58 8.12 -2.97
N TYR A 129 2.17 7.39 -4.00
CA TYR A 129 1.94 7.90 -5.34
C TYR A 129 0.55 7.43 -5.78
N ARG A 130 -0.34 8.37 -6.07
CA ARG A 130 -1.75 8.09 -6.38
C ARG A 130 -2.01 8.31 -7.87
N ILE A 131 -2.73 7.38 -8.50
CA ILE A 131 -3.15 7.49 -9.89
C ILE A 131 -4.66 7.45 -9.92
N LYS A 132 -5.29 8.51 -10.46
CA LYS A 132 -6.73 8.54 -10.61
C LYS A 132 -7.17 7.71 -11.80
N TYR A 133 -8.24 6.94 -11.63
CA TYR A 133 -8.85 6.16 -12.70
C TYR A 133 -9.24 7.01 -13.90
N SER A 134 -9.82 8.20 -13.66
CA SER A 134 -10.21 9.14 -14.71
C SER A 134 -9.05 9.55 -15.62
N ASP A 135 -7.86 9.69 -15.03
CA ASP A 135 -6.65 10.00 -15.78
C ASP A 135 -6.18 8.75 -16.52
N TRP A 136 -6.20 7.59 -15.86
CA TRP A 136 -5.74 6.33 -16.45
C TRP A 136 -6.50 5.90 -17.71
N ILE A 137 -7.83 6.07 -17.72
CA ILE A 137 -8.69 5.71 -18.87
C ILE A 137 -8.67 6.74 -20.00
N ASN A 138 -8.14 7.94 -19.74
CA ASN A 138 -8.07 8.98 -20.75
C ASN A 138 -7.00 8.63 -21.79
N SER A 139 -7.39 8.48 -23.06
CA SER A 139 -6.46 8.12 -24.14
C SER A 139 -5.36 9.15 -24.40
N LYS A 140 -5.52 10.39 -23.91
CA LYS A 140 -4.51 11.45 -24.00
C LYS A 140 -3.57 11.49 -22.79
N PHE A 141 -3.84 10.71 -21.75
CA PHE A 141 -3.00 10.68 -20.55
C PHE A 141 -1.68 9.95 -20.86
N ASP A 142 -0.56 10.60 -20.53
CA ASP A 142 0.75 10.02 -20.74
C ASP A 142 1.11 9.05 -19.60
N ARG A 143 0.79 7.77 -19.79
CA ARG A 143 1.14 6.74 -18.80
C ARG A 143 2.64 6.61 -18.57
N ASN A 144 3.48 7.01 -19.54
CA ASN A 144 4.94 6.96 -19.33
C ASN A 144 5.41 7.97 -18.29
N SER A 145 4.69 9.08 -18.10
CA SER A 145 4.99 10.03 -17.02
C SER A 145 4.85 9.35 -15.65
N VAL A 146 3.87 8.46 -15.49
CA VAL A 146 3.67 7.67 -14.26
C VAL A 146 4.89 6.78 -13.98
N ALA A 147 5.38 6.06 -14.98
CA ALA A 147 6.58 5.24 -14.82
C ALA A 147 7.82 6.07 -14.48
N ALA A 148 7.97 7.24 -15.11
CA ALA A 148 9.07 8.17 -14.83
C ALA A 148 9.01 8.73 -13.41
N ASP A 149 7.82 9.11 -12.93
CA ASP A 149 7.62 9.60 -11.57
C ASP A 149 7.90 8.52 -10.53
N ILE A 150 7.39 7.30 -10.72
CA ILE A 150 7.69 6.14 -9.88
C ILE A 150 9.20 5.88 -9.83
N ALA A 151 9.87 5.88 -10.98
CA ALA A 151 11.33 5.70 -11.03
C ALA A 151 12.07 6.82 -10.28
N ASN A 152 11.62 8.07 -10.39
CA ASN A 152 12.21 9.20 -9.66
C ASN A 152 12.03 9.08 -8.15
N LEU A 153 10.91 8.54 -7.69
CA LEU A 153 10.64 8.29 -6.27
C LEU A 153 11.47 7.13 -5.70
N LEU A 154 11.94 6.22 -6.56
CA LEU A 154 12.68 5.00 -6.21
C LEU A 154 14.20 5.07 -6.46
N LYS A 155 14.69 6.13 -7.14
CA LYS A 155 16.09 6.56 -7.07
C LYS A 155 16.42 6.91 -5.64
#